data_AF-A0A376TEC0-F1
#
_entry.id   AF-A0A376TEC0-F1
#
_cell.length_a   1.000
_cell.length_b   1.000
_cell.length_c   1.000
_cell.angle_alpha   90.00
_cell.angle_beta   90.00
_cell.angle_gamma   90.00
#
_symmetry.space_group_name_H-M   'P 1'
#
loop_
_entity.id
_entity.type
_entity.pdbx_description
1 polymer ?
#
loop_
_entity_poly.entity_id
_entity_poly.type
_entity_poly.pdbx_seq_one_letter_code
_entity_poly.pdbx_strand_id
1 'polypeptide(L)'
;MLVGEPGTAKSLLSELLATAISGDAGLTIQGGASTTEDQIKYGWNYALLINHGPSTEALVPAPLYQGMRDGKIVRFEEITRTPLEVQDCLLGMLSDRVMTVPELTGEASQLYA
;
A
#
# COMPACT_ATOMS: atom_id res chain seq x y z
N MET A 1 8.39 12.28 5.64
CA MET A 1 7.63 12.00 6.88
C MET A 1 7.16 13.33 7.47
N LEU A 2 5.88 13.46 7.80
CA LEU A 2 5.32 14.66 8.44
C LEU A 2 5.18 14.41 9.95
N VAL A 3 5.95 15.12 10.77
CA VAL A 3 5.94 14.98 12.24
C VAL A 3 5.65 16.33 12.87
N GLY A 4 4.84 16.35 13.92
CA GLY A 4 4.53 17.57 14.67
C GLY A 4 3.32 17.38 15.58
N GLU A 5 3.02 18.39 16.40
CA GLU A 5 1.91 18.37 17.38
C GLU A 5 0.56 18.00 16.74
N PRO A 6 -0.35 17.34 17.49
CA PRO A 6 -1.72 17.12 17.04
C PRO A 6 -2.40 18.43 16.60
N GLY A 7 -3.24 18.37 15.56
CA GLY A 7 -3.99 19.54 15.08
C GLY A 7 -3.23 20.48 14.12
N THR A 8 -1.98 20.20 13.78
CA THR A 8 -1.17 21.00 12.83
C THR A 8 -1.49 20.75 11.35
N ALA A 9 -2.70 20.27 11.03
CA ALA A 9 -3.19 20.03 9.66
C ALA A 9 -2.31 19.13 8.77
N LYS A 10 -1.46 18.26 9.35
CA LYS A 10 -0.56 17.36 8.60
C LYS A 10 -1.29 16.50 7.57
N SER A 11 -2.41 15.90 7.95
CA SER A 11 -3.21 15.06 7.06
C SER A 11 -3.84 15.88 5.94
N LEU A 12 -4.34 17.10 6.23
CA LEU A 12 -4.86 18.01 5.20
C LEU A 12 -3.77 18.41 4.20
N LEU A 13 -2.58 18.77 4.67
CA LEU A 13 -1.45 19.10 3.80
C LEU A 13 -1.08 17.91 2.91
N SER A 14 -0.99 16.71 3.49
CA SER A 14 -0.69 15.49 2.72
C SER A 14 -1.77 15.16 1.69
N GLU A 15 -3.04 15.40 2.01
CA GLU A 15 -4.16 15.19 1.10
C GLU A 15 -4.10 16.13 -0.10
N LEU A 16 -3.92 17.43 0.15
CA LEU A 16 -3.79 18.44 -0.89
C LEU A 16 -2.62 18.15 -1.83
N LEU A 17 -1.48 17.70 -1.29
CA LEU A 17 -0.33 17.29 -2.09
C LEU A 17 -0.64 16.06 -2.96
N ALA A 18 -1.29 15.04 -2.39
CA ALA A 18 -1.67 13.84 -3.15
C ALA A 18 -2.65 14.18 -4.27
N THR A 19 -3.71 14.96 -3.99
CA THR A 19 -4.65 15.42 -5.01
C THR A 19 -3.97 16.26 -6.08
N ALA A 20 -3.09 17.18 -5.71
CA ALA A 20 -2.42 18.06 -6.68
C ALA A 20 -1.46 17.30 -7.62
N ILE A 21 -0.77 16.27 -7.11
CA ILE A 21 0.25 15.52 -7.88
C ILE A 21 -0.37 14.33 -8.62
N SER A 22 -1.25 13.58 -7.95
CA SER A 22 -1.81 12.31 -8.47
C SER A 22 -3.23 12.44 -9.01
N GLY A 23 -3.87 13.60 -8.87
CA GLY A 23 -5.28 13.81 -9.18
C GLY A 23 -6.25 13.09 -8.24
N ASP A 24 -5.72 12.46 -7.18
CA ASP A 24 -6.44 11.54 -6.29
C ASP A 24 -5.71 11.48 -4.94
N ALA A 25 -6.47 11.45 -3.84
CA ALA A 25 -5.94 11.26 -2.48
C ALA A 25 -6.51 10.01 -1.79
N GLY A 26 -7.25 9.17 -2.52
CA GLY A 26 -7.90 7.97 -2.02
C GLY A 26 -6.94 6.83 -1.67
N LEU A 27 -5.68 6.87 -2.14
CA LEU A 27 -4.66 5.89 -1.79
C LEU A 27 -4.08 6.16 -0.39
N THR A 28 -4.91 5.99 0.64
CA THR A 28 -4.55 6.23 2.03
C THR A 28 -4.62 4.94 2.84
N ILE A 29 -3.58 4.70 3.65
CA ILE A 29 -3.46 3.63 4.63
C ILE A 29 -3.50 4.27 6.01
N GLN A 30 -4.40 3.79 6.87
CA GLN A 30 -4.45 4.21 8.26
C GLN A 30 -3.70 3.21 9.15
N GLY A 31 -2.69 3.71 9.86
CA GLY A 31 -1.96 2.94 10.84
C GLY A 31 -2.78 2.67 12.11
N GLY A 32 -2.67 1.46 12.62
CA GLY A 32 -3.31 1.00 13.84
C GLY A 32 -2.78 -0.35 14.28
N ALA A 33 -3.11 -0.76 15.50
CA ALA A 33 -2.65 -2.02 16.07
C ALA A 33 -3.16 -3.26 15.30
N SER A 34 -4.24 -3.11 14.53
CA SER A 34 -4.83 -4.15 13.70
C SER A 34 -4.51 -4.03 12.21
N THR A 35 -3.61 -3.12 11.82
CA THR A 35 -3.20 -3.00 10.42
C THR A 35 -2.47 -4.28 10.00
N THR A 36 -2.85 -4.82 8.84
CA THR A 36 -2.23 -6.03 8.27
C THR A 36 -1.48 -5.71 6.99
N GLU A 37 -0.57 -6.60 6.57
CA GLU A 37 0.12 -6.46 5.28
C GLU A 37 -0.86 -6.42 4.11
N ASP A 38 -1.94 -7.19 4.16
CA ASP A 38 -2.95 -7.22 3.10
C ASP A 38 -3.64 -5.86 2.88
N GLN A 39 -3.80 -5.08 3.96
CA GLN A 39 -4.36 -3.72 3.89
C GLN A 39 -3.36 -2.70 3.34
N ILE A 40 -2.07 -3.02 3.34
CA ILE A 40 -1.00 -2.17 2.85
C ILE A 40 -0.71 -2.50 1.38
N LYS A 41 -0.37 -3.76 1.12
CA LYS A 41 0.15 -4.27 -0.16
C LYS A 41 -0.98 -4.76 -1.05
N TYR A 42 -1.45 -5.98 -0.83
CA TYR A 42 -2.50 -6.65 -1.58
C TYR A 42 -3.04 -7.81 -0.73
N GLY A 43 -4.29 -8.17 -0.94
CA GLY A 43 -4.89 -9.39 -0.42
C GLY A 43 -5.37 -10.30 -1.53
N TRP A 44 -6.22 -11.27 -1.18
CA TRP A 44 -6.78 -12.23 -2.12
C TRP A 44 -8.29 -12.31 -2.03
N ASN A 45 -8.95 -12.39 -3.19
CA ASN A 45 -10.32 -12.85 -3.29
C ASN A 45 -10.31 -14.37 -3.12
N TYR A 46 -10.61 -14.84 -1.92
CA TYR A 46 -10.54 -16.27 -1.59
C TYR A 46 -11.42 -17.16 -2.47
N ALA A 47 -12.56 -16.67 -2.96
CA ALA A 47 -13.42 -17.46 -3.84
C ALA A 47 -12.73 -17.72 -5.20
N LEU A 48 -12.06 -16.70 -5.76
CA LEU A 48 -11.28 -16.86 -6.99
C LEU A 48 -10.01 -17.67 -6.74
N LEU A 49 -9.33 -17.41 -5.62
CA LEU A 49 -8.10 -18.12 -5.24
C LEU A 49 -8.32 -19.64 -5.12
N ILE A 50 -9.42 -20.08 -4.50
CA ILE A 50 -9.73 -21.51 -4.34
C ILE A 50 -10.07 -22.16 -5.68
N ASN A 51 -10.81 -21.46 -6.55
CA ASN A 51 -11.32 -22.04 -7.80
C ASN A 51 -10.30 -21.99 -8.94
N HIS A 52 -9.45 -20.96 -8.97
CA HIS A 52 -8.55 -20.67 -10.11
C HIS A 52 -7.08 -20.61 -9.71
N GLY A 53 -6.75 -20.72 -8.41
CA GLY A 53 -5.40 -20.54 -7.91
C GLY A 53 -4.98 -19.07 -7.85
N PRO A 54 -3.73 -18.78 -7.46
CA PRO A 54 -3.19 -17.43 -7.46
C PRO A 54 -3.11 -16.88 -8.89
N SER A 55 -3.84 -15.80 -9.15
CA SER A 55 -3.82 -15.08 -10.42
C SER A 55 -3.99 -13.58 -10.19
N THR A 56 -3.67 -12.77 -11.19
CA THR A 56 -3.93 -11.32 -11.13
C THR A 56 -5.42 -11.00 -10.97
N GLU A 57 -6.33 -11.90 -11.40
CA GLU A 57 -7.77 -11.73 -11.18
C GLU A 57 -8.17 -12.02 -9.73
N ALA A 58 -7.50 -12.96 -9.07
CA ALA A 58 -7.73 -13.27 -7.65
C ALA A 58 -7.10 -12.23 -6.72
N LEU A 59 -6.11 -11.45 -7.17
CA LEU A 59 -5.43 -10.44 -6.37
C LEU A 59 -6.33 -9.24 -6.10
N VAL A 60 -6.44 -8.85 -4.84
CA VAL A 60 -7.17 -7.65 -4.40
C VAL A 60 -6.15 -6.56 -4.08
N PRO A 61 -5.98 -5.54 -4.95
CA PRO A 61 -4.91 -4.57 -4.79
C PRO A 61 -5.24 -3.58 -3.67
N ALA A 62 -4.34 -3.43 -2.70
CA ALA A 62 -4.45 -2.43 -1.64
C ALA A 62 -3.74 -1.12 -2.06
N PRO A 63 -3.81 -0.03 -1.26
CA PRO A 63 -3.35 1.28 -1.69
C PRO A 63 -1.90 1.32 -2.18
N LEU A 64 -0.98 0.56 -1.57
CA LEU A 64 0.42 0.55 -2.00
C LEU A 64 0.61 -0.13 -3.35
N TYR A 65 -0.07 -1.27 -3.59
CA TYR A 65 -0.03 -1.93 -4.90
C TYR A 65 -0.60 -1.02 -5.98
N GLN A 66 -1.75 -0.38 -5.73
CA GLN A 66 -2.35 0.55 -6.70
C GLN A 66 -1.43 1.74 -6.97
N GLY A 67 -0.84 2.32 -5.93
CA GLY A 67 0.06 3.48 -6.07
C GLY A 67 1.34 3.17 -6.83
N MET A 68 1.96 2.02 -6.59
CA MET A 68 3.13 1.58 -7.36
C MET A 68 2.78 1.32 -8.82
N ARG A 69 1.68 0.59 -9.09
CA ARG A 69 1.24 0.29 -10.46
C ARG A 69 0.91 1.55 -11.26
N ASP A 70 0.23 2.51 -10.63
CA ASP A 70 -0.32 3.68 -11.31
C ASP A 70 0.59 4.93 -11.20
N GLY A 71 1.75 4.82 -10.54
CA GLY A 71 2.68 5.92 -10.32
C GLY A 71 2.10 7.06 -9.47
N LYS A 72 1.30 6.72 -8.45
CA LYS A 72 0.55 7.67 -7.60
C LYS A 72 1.11 7.76 -6.19
N ILE A 73 0.86 8.90 -5.54
CA ILE A 73 1.19 9.12 -4.13
C ILE A 73 0.28 8.25 -3.26
N VAL A 74 0.92 7.42 -2.42
CA VAL A 74 0.28 6.66 -1.36
C VAL A 74 0.56 7.36 -0.04
N ARG A 75 -0.48 7.57 0.76
CA ARG A 75 -0.38 8.20 2.08
C ARG A 75 -0.47 7.13 3.15
N PHE A 76 0.48 7.12 4.07
CA PHE A 76 0.41 6.27 5.27
C PHE A 76 0.28 7.19 6.49
N GLU A 77 -0.93 7.27 7.03
CA GLU A 77 -1.25 8.07 8.20
C GLU A 77 -0.98 7.26 9.47
N GLU A 78 -0.43 7.91 10.49
CA GLU A 78 -0.17 7.30 11.80
C GLU A 78 0.63 5.97 11.76
N ILE A 79 1.62 5.85 10.85
CA ILE A 79 2.47 4.65 10.70
C ILE A 79 3.07 4.15 12.01
N THR A 80 3.36 5.06 12.95
CA THR A 80 3.89 4.73 14.29
C THR A 80 2.92 3.92 15.16
N ARG A 81 1.64 3.80 14.78
CA ARG A 81 0.64 2.96 15.45
C ARG A 81 0.55 1.55 14.87
N THR A 82 1.19 1.28 13.73
CA THR A 82 1.26 -0.05 13.11
C THR A 82 2.32 -0.91 13.80
N PRO A 83 2.09 -2.22 14.04
CA PRO A 83 3.12 -3.12 14.56
C PRO A 83 4.41 -3.07 13.72
N LEU A 84 5.58 -3.09 14.36
CA LEU A 84 6.88 -2.98 13.67
C LEU A 84 7.06 -4.08 12.61
N GLU A 85 6.70 -5.32 12.96
CA GLU A 85 6.72 -6.47 12.05
C GLU A 85 5.88 -6.26 10.77
N VAL A 86 4.77 -5.50 10.87
CA VAL A 86 3.95 -5.16 9.70
C VAL A 86 4.57 -4.01 8.92
N GLN A 87 5.24 -3.06 9.58
CA GLN A 87 5.97 -1.98 8.89
C GLN A 87 7.13 -2.50 8.05
N ASP A 88 7.78 -3.60 8.45
CA ASP A 88 8.88 -4.23 7.72
C ASP A 88 8.50 -4.64 6.29
N CYS A 89 7.20 -4.89 6.02
CA CYS A 89 6.73 -5.19 4.67
C CYS A 89 7.05 -4.06 3.67
N LEU A 90 7.22 -2.82 4.15
CA LEU A 90 7.50 -1.63 3.32
C LEU A 90 8.95 -1.57 2.82
N LEU A 91 9.88 -2.33 3.41
CA LEU A 91 11.31 -2.17 3.15
C LEU A 91 11.67 -2.37 1.67
N GLY A 92 11.13 -3.40 1.02
CA GLY A 92 11.38 -3.66 -0.40
C GLY A 92 10.89 -2.52 -1.30
N MET A 93 9.68 -2.01 -1.04
CA MET A 93 9.09 -0.92 -1.81
C MET A 93 9.81 0.42 -1.58
N LEU A 94 10.30 0.68 -0.36
CA LEU A 94 11.02 1.92 -0.04
C LEU A 94 12.49 1.90 -0.48
N SER A 95 13.14 0.74 -0.48
CA SER A 95 14.57 0.59 -0.81
C SER A 95 14.78 0.33 -2.29
N ASP A 96 14.15 -0.73 -2.80
CA ASP A 96 14.39 -1.27 -4.14
C ASP A 96 13.31 -0.87 -5.14
N ARG A 97 12.24 -0.21 -4.66
CA ARG A 97 11.05 0.19 -5.45
C ARG A 97 10.36 -0.99 -6.14
N VAL A 98 10.43 -2.15 -5.51
CA VAL A 98 9.79 -3.38 -5.99
C VAL A 98 8.92 -4.00 -4.91
N MET A 99 7.73 -4.44 -5.29
CA MET A 99 6.86 -5.28 -4.49
C MET A 99 6.84 -6.68 -5.12
N THR A 100 7.28 -7.67 -4.35
CA THR A 100 7.19 -9.08 -4.76
C THR A 100 5.81 -9.65 -4.44
N VAL A 101 5.24 -10.37 -5.41
CA VAL A 101 4.02 -11.18 -5.27
C VAL A 101 4.41 -12.64 -5.55
N PRO A 102 4.98 -13.36 -4.56
CA PRO A 102 5.62 -14.66 -4.78
C PRO A 102 4.64 -15.74 -5.25
N GLU A 103 3.34 -15.57 -5.02
CA GLU A 103 2.30 -16.50 -5.46
C GLU A 103 2.02 -16.39 -6.97
N LEU A 104 2.37 -15.27 -7.61
CA LEU A 104 2.23 -15.07 -9.05
C LEU A 104 3.48 -15.53 -9.79
N THR A 105 3.35 -15.76 -11.11
CA THR A 105 4.45 -16.22 -11.97
C THR A 105 4.79 -15.21 -13.06
N GLY A 106 6.00 -15.30 -13.61
CA GLY A 106 6.46 -14.44 -14.69
C GLY A 106 6.53 -12.96 -14.28
N GLU A 107 6.20 -12.06 -15.21
CA GLU A 107 6.22 -10.61 -14.98
C GLU A 107 5.25 -10.17 -13.87
N ALA A 108 4.16 -10.91 -13.64
CA ALA A 108 3.19 -10.58 -12.60
C ALA A 108 3.68 -10.84 -11.16
N SER A 109 4.81 -11.56 -11.00
CA SER A 109 5.41 -11.84 -9.68
C SER A 109 6.13 -10.64 -9.07
N GLN A 110 6.34 -9.57 -9.84
CA GLN A 110 7.02 -8.36 -9.40
C GLN A 110 6.30 -7.12 -9.90
N LEU A 111 6.07 -6.17 -9.00
CA LEU A 111 5.51 -4.87 -9.32
C LEU A 111 6.55 -3.80 -9.03
N TYR A 112 6.89 -3.01 -10.05
CA TYR A 112 7.83 -1.90 -9.96
C TYR A 112 7.07 -0.56 -9.90
N ALA A 113 7.64 0.42 -9.21
CA ALA A 113 7.16 1.81 -9.17
C ALA A 113 7.91 2.72 -10.14
#